data_AF-A0A0F7S0F1-F1
#
_entry.id   AF-A0A0F7S0F1-F1
#
_cell.length_a   1.000
_cell.length_b   1.000
_cell.length_c   1.000
_cell.angle_alpha   90.00
_cell.angle_beta   90.00
_cell.angle_gamma   90.00
#
_symmetry.space_group_name_H-M   'P 1'
#
loop_
_entity.id
_entity.type
_entity.pdbx_description
1 polymer ?
#
loop_
_entity_poly.entity_id
_entity_poly.type
_entity_poly.pdbx_seq_one_letter_code
_entity_poly.pdbx_strand_id
1 'polypeptide(L)'
;MNSLYNQALRQFSSIQSDISRIDSEGDAASSTAFGPVTVSLSSLERTIDEYENLAKRELIQSKQDKALARVSKFRTDYAELSSQLARLKTKGSLSNGVNGSASTASSSATLRSPTNAGFGQNANRRISAIAESPFSLHARNSAPPQDPLAAYKMNPSAAAMFGNEGGGFSARESHALREHSFIQQTEAQLDAFIAQGREVFGNLVEQRGILKGTQRRLRDAANTLGLSRDVIGYIERRSTQDNIIFALGAVFTLVCFWYMYKWFG
;
A
#
# COMPACT_ATOMS: atom_id res chain seq x y z
N MET A 1 -18.29 10.23 -13.40
CA MET A 1 -18.54 9.61 -12.08
C MET A 1 -18.65 8.09 -12.12
N ASN A 2 -19.60 7.50 -12.86
CA ASN A 2 -19.82 6.05 -12.81
C ASN A 2 -18.62 5.20 -13.24
N SER A 3 -17.81 5.67 -14.20
CA SER A 3 -16.57 4.99 -14.60
C SER A 3 -15.56 4.92 -13.44
N LEU A 4 -15.27 6.05 -12.79
CA LEU A 4 -14.37 6.13 -11.64
C LEU A 4 -14.85 5.25 -10.48
N TYR A 5 -16.16 5.25 -10.20
CA TYR A 5 -16.73 4.37 -9.18
C TYR A 5 -16.47 2.88 -9.48
N ASN A 6 -16.73 2.44 -10.71
CA ASN A 6 -16.49 1.05 -11.11
C ASN A 6 -14.99 0.70 -11.12
N GLN A 7 -14.13 1.65 -11.47
CA GLN A 7 -12.68 1.49 -11.41
C GLN A 7 -12.22 1.30 -9.95
N ALA A 8 -12.64 2.17 -9.04
CA ALA A 8 -12.33 2.06 -7.62
C ALA A 8 -12.82 0.73 -7.03
N LEU A 9 -14.01 0.27 -7.43
CA LEU A 9 -14.55 -1.03 -7.00
C LEU A 9 -13.71 -2.22 -7.47
N ARG A 10 -13.22 -2.19 -8.71
CA ARG A 10 -12.32 -3.22 -9.25
C ARG A 10 -10.97 -3.21 -8.56
N GLN A 11 -10.40 -2.01 -8.34
CA GLN A 11 -9.15 -1.83 -7.60
C GLN A 11 -9.29 -2.40 -6.18
N PHE A 12 -10.37 -2.06 -5.48
CA PHE A 12 -10.67 -2.59 -4.14
C PHE A 12 -10.72 -4.13 -4.11
N SER A 13 -11.50 -4.75 -5.01
CA SER A 13 -11.62 -6.21 -5.09
C SER A 13 -10.28 -6.91 -5.39
N SER A 14 -9.47 -6.33 -6.28
CA SER A 14 -8.12 -6.83 -6.57
C SER A 14 -7.22 -6.76 -5.35
N ILE A 15 -7.18 -5.61 -4.67
CA ILE A 15 -6.36 -5.42 -3.45
C ILE A 15 -6.78 -6.40 -2.36
N GLN A 16 -8.07 -6.61 -2.16
CA GLN A 16 -8.58 -7.54 -1.17
C GLN A 16 -8.16 -8.99 -1.48
N SER A 17 -8.25 -9.40 -2.75
CA SER A 17 -7.73 -10.69 -3.22
C SER A 17 -6.23 -10.81 -2.96
N ASP A 18 -5.44 -9.80 -3.33
CA ASP A 18 -3.98 -9.81 -3.16
C ASP A 18 -3.57 -9.86 -1.68
N ILE A 19 -4.25 -9.12 -0.80
CA ILE A 19 -4.05 -9.15 0.65
C ILE A 19 -4.39 -10.54 1.20
N SER A 20 -5.50 -11.13 0.77
CA SER A 20 -5.91 -12.48 1.21
C SER A 20 -4.94 -13.57 0.76
N ARG A 21 -4.32 -13.41 -0.42
CA ARG A 21 -3.27 -14.29 -0.93
C ARG A 21 -2.02 -14.19 -0.07
N ILE A 22 -1.58 -12.97 0.24
CA ILE A 22 -0.42 -12.72 1.12
C ILE A 22 -0.65 -13.27 2.53
N ASP A 23 -1.85 -13.11 3.09
CA ASP A 23 -2.16 -13.66 4.42
C ASP A 23 -2.17 -15.20 4.43
N SER A 24 -2.65 -15.81 3.33
CA SER A 24 -2.62 -17.27 3.15
C SER A 24 -1.20 -17.81 2.98
N GLU A 25 -0.33 -17.03 2.35
CA GLU A 25 1.08 -17.38 2.12
C GLU A 25 1.94 -17.14 3.38
N GLY A 26 1.47 -16.30 4.31
CA GLY A 26 1.81 -16.29 5.74
C GLY A 26 3.29 -16.13 6.09
N ASP A 27 4.02 -17.25 6.14
CA ASP A 27 5.45 -17.34 6.50
C ASP A 27 6.38 -17.35 5.27
N ALA A 28 5.87 -17.68 4.08
CA ALA A 28 6.63 -17.68 2.84
C ALA A 28 6.44 -16.39 2.02
N ALA A 29 5.55 -15.50 2.47
CA ALA A 29 5.30 -14.21 1.84
C ALA A 29 6.58 -13.36 1.89
N SER A 30 7.33 -13.41 0.80
CA SER A 30 8.53 -12.61 0.63
C SER A 30 8.17 -11.13 0.80
N SER A 31 9.05 -10.32 1.40
CA SER A 31 8.87 -8.87 1.59
C SER A 31 8.50 -8.10 0.30
N THR A 32 8.69 -8.77 -0.82
CA THR A 32 8.54 -8.36 -2.20
C THR A 32 7.09 -8.47 -2.70
N ALA A 33 6.29 -9.36 -2.10
CA ALA A 33 4.86 -9.50 -2.37
C ALA A 33 4.05 -8.28 -1.92
N PHE A 34 4.57 -7.50 -0.95
CA PHE A 34 3.91 -6.29 -0.46
C PHE A 34 4.04 -5.10 -1.41
N GLY A 35 5.08 -5.05 -2.25
CA GLY A 35 5.35 -3.91 -3.14
C GLY A 35 4.18 -3.60 -4.10
N PRO A 36 3.68 -4.57 -4.89
CA PRO A 36 2.58 -4.33 -5.82
C PRO A 36 1.30 -3.90 -5.12
N VAL A 37 1.01 -4.47 -3.94
CA VAL A 37 -0.18 -4.12 -3.14
C VAL A 37 -0.08 -2.70 -2.58
N THR A 38 1.11 -2.26 -2.15
CA THR A 38 1.30 -0.86 -1.73
C THR A 38 1.11 0.14 -2.87
N VAL A 39 1.53 -0.22 -4.09
CA VAL A 39 1.32 0.60 -5.28
C VAL A 39 -0.16 0.68 -5.63
N SER A 40 -0.87 -0.45 -5.69
CA SER A 40 -2.31 -0.46 -6.00
C SER A 40 -3.14 0.24 -4.93
N LEU A 41 -2.74 0.18 -3.66
CA LEU A 41 -3.35 0.95 -2.57
C LEU A 41 -3.19 2.47 -2.77
N SER A 42 -2.01 2.94 -3.16
CA SER A 42 -1.81 4.36 -3.48
C SER A 42 -2.57 4.82 -4.74
N SER A 43 -2.73 3.93 -5.72
CA SER A 43 -3.56 4.19 -6.91
C SER A 43 -5.04 4.32 -6.55
N LEU A 44 -5.55 3.48 -5.64
CA LEU A 44 -6.90 3.57 -5.09
C LEU A 44 -7.14 4.90 -4.36
N GLU A 45 -6.16 5.39 -3.58
CA GLU A 45 -6.27 6.69 -2.93
C GLU A 45 -6.46 7.84 -3.93
N ARG A 46 -5.66 7.83 -5.01
CA ARG A 46 -5.80 8.81 -6.11
C ARG A 46 -7.17 8.73 -6.77
N THR A 47 -7.70 7.54 -7.05
CA THR A 47 -9.02 7.39 -7.67
C THR A 47 -10.15 7.85 -6.76
N ILE A 48 -10.03 7.64 -5.43
CA ILE A 48 -10.96 8.16 -4.43
C ILE A 48 -10.93 9.69 -4.43
N ASP A 49 -9.75 10.31 -4.43
CA ASP A 49 -9.59 11.77 -4.46
C ASP A 49 -10.16 12.39 -5.74
N GLU A 50 -9.95 11.74 -6.89
CA GLU A 50 -10.55 12.16 -8.16
C GLU A 50 -12.08 12.04 -8.14
N TYR A 51 -12.60 10.95 -7.60
CA TYR A 51 -14.04 10.73 -7.46
C TYR A 51 -14.68 11.76 -6.51
N GLU A 52 -14.00 12.08 -5.40
CA GLU A 52 -14.44 13.11 -4.45
C GLU A 52 -14.44 14.51 -5.08
N ASN A 53 -13.40 14.87 -5.84
CA ASN A 53 -13.37 16.14 -6.56
C ASN A 53 -14.49 16.25 -7.60
N LEU A 54 -14.85 15.14 -8.26
CA LEU A 54 -16.00 15.10 -9.17
C LEU A 54 -17.31 15.24 -8.38
N ALA A 55 -17.44 14.55 -7.24
CA ALA A 55 -18.60 14.62 -6.35
C ALA A 55 -18.90 16.06 -5.90
N LYS A 56 -17.87 16.79 -5.46
CA LYS A 56 -17.99 18.19 -5.03
C LYS A 56 -18.42 19.14 -6.15
N ARG A 57 -18.14 18.80 -7.41
CA ARG A 57 -18.48 19.61 -8.60
C ARG A 57 -19.84 19.27 -9.22
N GLU A 58 -20.50 18.23 -8.74
CA GLU A 58 -21.82 17.84 -9.24
C GLU A 58 -22.87 18.88 -8.85
N LEU A 59 -23.60 19.40 -9.83
CA LEU A 59 -24.62 20.45 -9.62
C LEU A 59 -25.93 19.92 -9.04
N ILE A 60 -26.19 18.62 -9.16
CA ILE A 60 -27.43 17.99 -8.69
C ILE A 60 -27.21 17.47 -7.27
N GLN A 61 -27.82 18.13 -6.28
CA GLN A 61 -27.66 17.82 -4.86
C GLN A 61 -27.87 16.33 -4.54
N SER A 62 -28.94 15.72 -5.05
CA SER A 62 -29.24 14.31 -4.79
C SER A 62 -28.20 13.32 -5.37
N LYS A 63 -27.51 13.69 -6.45
CA LYS A 63 -26.41 12.89 -7.03
C LYS A 63 -25.10 13.16 -6.28
N GLN A 64 -24.87 14.40 -5.89
CA GLN A 64 -23.75 14.79 -5.04
C GLN A 64 -23.78 14.04 -3.71
N ASP A 65 -24.90 14.05 -3.00
CA ASP A 65 -25.04 13.37 -1.69
C ASP A 65 -24.77 11.86 -1.81
N LYS A 66 -25.30 11.22 -2.87
CA LYS A 66 -25.01 9.80 -3.17
C LYS A 66 -23.53 9.57 -3.49
N ALA A 67 -22.89 10.47 -4.22
CA ALA A 67 -21.47 10.37 -4.55
C ALA A 67 -20.59 10.56 -3.30
N LEU A 68 -20.91 11.52 -2.43
CA LEU A 68 -20.22 11.75 -1.17
C LEU A 68 -20.38 10.59 -0.19
N ALA A 69 -21.56 9.99 -0.11
CA ALA A 69 -21.78 8.77 0.68
C ALA A 69 -20.89 7.61 0.18
N ARG A 70 -20.74 7.46 -1.15
CA ARG A 70 -19.83 6.47 -1.73
C ARG A 70 -18.35 6.78 -1.44
N VAL A 71 -17.95 8.05 -1.51
CA VAL A 71 -16.59 8.48 -1.12
C VAL A 71 -16.32 8.12 0.34
N SER A 72 -17.25 8.44 1.26
CA SER A 72 -17.10 8.11 2.67
C SER A 72 -16.92 6.61 2.87
N LYS A 73 -17.68 5.78 2.16
CA LYS A 73 -17.52 4.32 2.20
C LYS A 73 -16.11 3.91 1.73
N PHE A 74 -15.67 4.40 0.57
CA PHE A 74 -14.33 4.08 0.06
C PHE A 74 -13.20 4.53 1.00
N ARG A 75 -13.37 5.63 1.74
CA ARG A 75 -12.39 6.08 2.75
C ARG A 75 -12.31 5.09 3.92
N THR A 76 -13.44 4.61 4.41
CA THR A 76 -13.48 3.57 5.44
C THR A 76 -12.84 2.27 4.94
N ASP A 77 -13.21 1.85 3.73
CA ASP A 77 -12.68 0.65 3.08
C ASP A 77 -11.14 0.74 2.89
N TYR A 78 -10.62 1.90 2.47
CA TYR A 78 -9.19 2.16 2.35
C TYR A 78 -8.47 2.11 3.71
N ALA A 79 -9.06 2.69 4.76
CA ALA A 79 -8.51 2.64 6.11
C ALA A 79 -8.43 1.19 6.64
N GLU A 80 -9.42 0.37 6.31
CA GLU A 80 -9.39 -1.06 6.63
C GLU A 80 -8.27 -1.78 5.89
N LEU A 81 -8.18 -1.64 4.56
CA LEU A 81 -7.13 -2.29 3.75
C LEU A 81 -5.71 -1.88 4.18
N SER A 82 -5.49 -0.59 4.48
CA SER A 82 -4.19 -0.11 4.97
C SER A 82 -3.84 -0.70 6.33
N SER A 83 -4.82 -0.86 7.24
CA SER A 83 -4.62 -1.53 8.52
C SER A 83 -4.29 -3.02 8.37
N GLN A 84 -4.94 -3.71 7.43
CA GLN A 84 -4.67 -5.12 7.13
C GLN A 84 -3.25 -5.29 6.58
N LEU A 85 -2.83 -4.44 5.64
CA LEU A 85 -1.48 -4.46 5.09
C LEU A 85 -0.42 -4.19 6.17
N ALA A 86 -0.66 -3.22 7.05
CA ALA A 86 0.25 -2.93 8.17
C ALA A 86 0.39 -4.13 9.13
N ARG A 87 -0.73 -4.83 9.43
CA ARG A 87 -0.72 -6.05 10.26
C ARG A 87 0.07 -7.17 9.58
N LEU A 88 -0.17 -7.41 8.30
CA LEU A 88 0.53 -8.45 7.54
C LEU A 88 2.03 -8.17 7.41
N LYS A 89 2.41 -6.91 7.18
CA LYS A 89 3.81 -6.50 7.15
C LYS A 89 4.50 -6.71 8.49
N THR A 90 3.81 -6.41 9.59
CA THR A 90 4.32 -6.65 10.95
C THR A 90 4.45 -8.15 11.22
N LYS A 91 3.44 -8.95 10.85
CA LYS A 91 3.45 -10.42 10.95
C LYS A 91 4.62 -11.05 10.19
N GLY A 92 4.85 -10.64 8.93
CA GLY A 92 5.98 -11.12 8.13
C GLY A 92 7.35 -10.59 8.58
N SER A 93 7.42 -9.43 9.22
CA SER A 93 8.68 -8.91 9.79
C SER A 93 9.05 -9.61 11.10
N LEU A 94 8.05 -10.04 11.89
CA LEU A 94 8.27 -10.76 13.15
C LEU A 94 8.79 -12.18 12.92
N SER A 95 8.31 -12.88 11.89
CA SER A 95 8.81 -14.22 11.54
C SER A 95 10.26 -14.19 11.05
N ASN A 96 10.65 -13.14 10.31
CA ASN A 96 12.02 -12.98 9.83
C ASN A 96 13.01 -12.44 10.89
N GLY A 97 12.49 -11.88 12.00
CA GLY A 97 13.29 -11.31 13.10
C GLY A 97 13.74 -12.32 14.17
N VAL A 98 13.24 -13.56 14.17
CA VAL A 98 13.59 -14.57 15.19
C VAL A 98 14.87 -15.35 14.84
N ASN A 99 15.37 -15.26 13.60
CA ASN A 99 16.62 -15.95 13.18
C ASN A 99 17.85 -15.03 13.08
N GLY A 100 17.75 -13.77 13.52
CA GLY A 100 18.83 -12.79 13.41
C GLY A 100 19.14 -12.10 14.74
N SER A 101 20.12 -12.63 15.46
CA SER A 101 20.87 -11.94 16.53
C SER A 101 20.27 -11.95 17.95
N ALA A 102 20.40 -13.10 18.63
CA ALA A 102 20.64 -13.11 20.07
C ALA A 102 22.05 -13.68 20.31
N SER A 103 22.88 -12.82 20.88
CA SER A 103 24.29 -12.96 21.22
C SER A 103 24.68 -14.25 21.95
N THR A 104 25.82 -14.83 21.57
CA THR A 104 26.82 -15.23 22.57
C THR A 104 28.20 -14.82 22.06
N ALA A 105 28.63 -13.65 22.53
CA ALA A 105 30.04 -13.29 22.54
C ALA A 105 30.75 -14.15 23.58
N SER A 106 31.77 -14.91 23.15
CA SER A 106 32.88 -15.38 23.99
C SER A 106 34.03 -15.86 23.10
N SER A 107 35.05 -15.01 23.01
CA SER A 107 36.46 -15.36 23.18
C SER A 107 37.09 -16.44 22.27
N SER A 108 37.91 -15.95 21.34
CA SER A 108 39.27 -16.39 21.02
C SER A 108 39.75 -17.81 21.42
N ALA A 109 40.30 -18.49 20.41
CA ALA A 109 41.41 -19.44 20.44
C ALA A 109 41.17 -20.82 21.08
N THR A 110 41.13 -21.87 20.25
CA THR A 110 42.18 -22.92 20.10
C THR A 110 41.63 -24.15 19.35
N LEU A 111 42.55 -24.88 18.72
CA LEU A 111 42.33 -26.11 17.96
C LEU A 111 41.66 -27.22 18.79
N ARG A 112 40.78 -28.04 18.17
CA ARG A 112 40.80 -29.53 18.22
C ARG A 112 39.59 -30.18 17.52
N SER A 113 39.90 -31.03 16.53
CA SER A 113 39.20 -32.29 16.22
C SER A 113 39.40 -33.27 17.41
N PRO A 114 38.62 -34.36 17.69
CA PRO A 114 38.02 -35.29 16.72
C PRO A 114 36.71 -36.07 17.09
N THR A 115 36.17 -36.80 16.07
CA THR A 115 35.45 -38.11 16.09
C THR A 115 34.13 -38.34 16.88
N ASN A 116 33.08 -38.77 16.15
CA ASN A 116 32.38 -40.09 16.24
C ASN A 116 30.84 -40.08 16.20
N ALA A 117 30.31 -41.16 15.61
CA ALA A 117 28.96 -41.55 15.14
C ALA A 117 27.72 -41.41 16.06
N GLY A 118 26.51 -41.36 15.44
CA GLY A 118 25.28 -41.92 16.04
C GLY A 118 23.89 -41.51 15.47
N PHE A 119 23.27 -42.42 14.69
CA PHE A 119 21.84 -42.86 14.62
C PHE A 119 20.60 -41.92 14.58
N GLY A 120 19.62 -42.29 13.72
CA GLY A 120 18.15 -42.09 13.91
C GLY A 120 17.40 -41.55 12.67
N GLN A 121 16.82 -42.37 11.78
CA GLN A 121 15.46 -42.97 11.77
C GLN A 121 14.41 -42.27 10.88
N ASN A 122 13.57 -43.11 10.27
CA ASN A 122 12.71 -43.00 9.08
C ASN A 122 11.30 -42.45 9.39
N ALA A 123 10.60 -41.80 8.44
CA ALA A 123 9.13 -41.89 8.32
C ALA A 123 8.61 -41.44 6.92
N ASN A 124 8.03 -42.40 6.22
CA ASN A 124 7.44 -42.33 4.88
C ASN A 124 5.90 -42.16 5.02
N ARG A 125 5.24 -41.26 4.25
CA ARG A 125 3.76 -41.27 4.07
C ARG A 125 3.37 -40.90 2.63
N ARG A 126 2.46 -41.70 2.07
CA ARG A 126 1.94 -41.65 0.68
C ARG A 126 0.55 -40.97 0.59
N ILE A 127 0.39 -40.09 -0.42
CA ILE A 127 -0.62 -39.94 -1.50
C ILE A 127 -2.12 -40.27 -1.26
N SER A 128 -3.00 -39.35 -1.68
CA SER A 128 -4.24 -39.66 -2.45
C SER A 128 -4.71 -38.47 -3.31
N ALA A 129 -5.24 -38.76 -4.50
CA ALA A 129 -5.68 -37.83 -5.56
C ALA A 129 -7.21 -37.93 -5.76
N ILE A 130 -7.83 -36.92 -6.44
CA ILE A 130 -8.96 -36.99 -7.40
C ILE A 130 -9.76 -35.64 -7.40
N ALA A 131 -9.77 -34.94 -8.55
CA ALA A 131 -10.90 -34.24 -9.20
C ALA A 131 -10.39 -33.21 -10.22
N GLU A 132 -10.62 -33.46 -11.52
CA GLU A 132 -10.14 -32.69 -12.67
C GLU A 132 -11.19 -31.66 -13.15
N SER A 133 -10.76 -30.48 -13.58
CA SER A 133 -11.56 -29.52 -14.37
C SER A 133 -10.73 -28.94 -15.54
N PRO A 134 -11.33 -28.65 -16.71
CA PRO A 134 -10.63 -28.69 -18.01
C PRO A 134 -9.97 -27.36 -18.49
N PHE A 135 -9.59 -26.44 -17.60
CA PHE A 135 -8.98 -25.16 -18.02
C PHE A 135 -7.65 -24.77 -17.34
N SER A 136 -6.95 -25.73 -16.71
CA SER A 136 -5.62 -25.51 -16.14
C SER A 136 -4.53 -26.12 -17.02
N LEU A 137 -4.06 -25.34 -18.00
CA LEU A 137 -2.73 -25.52 -18.57
C LEU A 137 -1.72 -24.80 -17.67
N HIS A 138 -0.59 -25.47 -17.40
CA HIS A 138 0.60 -25.09 -16.62
C HIS A 138 0.72 -25.71 -15.21
N ALA A 139 1.59 -26.73 -15.16
CA ALA A 139 2.32 -27.29 -14.01
C ALA A 139 1.57 -28.21 -13.04
N ARG A 140 1.22 -29.39 -13.54
CA ARG A 140 0.95 -30.62 -12.78
C ARG A 140 2.29 -31.18 -12.24
N ASN A 141 2.31 -31.50 -10.95
CA ASN A 141 3.40 -32.11 -10.17
C ASN A 141 4.62 -31.22 -9.82
N SER A 142 4.60 -30.65 -8.61
CA SER A 142 5.79 -30.57 -7.75
C SER A 142 5.32 -30.46 -6.29
N ALA A 143 5.64 -31.48 -5.49
CA ALA A 143 5.59 -31.40 -4.03
C ALA A 143 6.37 -30.16 -3.57
N PRO A 144 6.01 -29.51 -2.44
CA PRO A 144 6.68 -28.27 -2.04
C PRO A 144 8.14 -28.57 -1.74
N PRO A 145 9.09 -27.78 -2.25
CA PRO A 145 10.37 -27.63 -1.63
C PRO A 145 10.43 -26.19 -1.12
N GLN A 146 10.03 -25.97 0.13
CA GLN A 146 10.38 -24.74 0.87
C GLN A 146 11.88 -24.69 1.22
N ASP A 147 12.72 -25.22 0.34
CA ASP A 147 14.14 -25.38 0.56
C ASP A 147 14.78 -25.18 -0.82
N PRO A 148 15.38 -24.01 -1.13
CA PRO A 148 15.98 -23.69 -2.44
C PRO A 148 17.13 -24.64 -2.81
N LEU A 149 17.55 -25.50 -1.88
CA LEU A 149 18.51 -26.58 -2.07
C LEU A 149 17.89 -27.94 -2.43
N ALA A 150 16.56 -28.10 -2.42
CA ALA A 150 15.90 -29.39 -2.65
C ALA A 150 15.99 -29.87 -4.10
N ALA A 151 16.03 -28.97 -5.08
CA ALA A 151 16.28 -29.32 -6.49
C ALA A 151 17.69 -29.91 -6.72
N TYR A 152 18.57 -29.82 -5.72
CA TYR A 152 19.97 -30.22 -5.79
C TYR A 152 20.35 -31.37 -4.85
N LYS A 153 19.38 -31.94 -4.12
CA LYS A 153 19.59 -33.17 -3.36
C LYS A 153 19.44 -34.33 -4.36
N MET A 154 20.56 -34.96 -4.74
CA MET A 154 20.56 -36.15 -5.60
C MET A 154 19.62 -37.20 -5.02
N ASN A 155 18.79 -37.81 -5.87
CA ASN A 155 17.94 -38.94 -5.46
C ASN A 155 18.85 -40.02 -4.85
N PRO A 156 18.59 -40.53 -3.63
CA PRO A 156 19.45 -41.52 -2.97
C PRO A 156 19.69 -42.77 -3.83
N SER A 157 18.76 -43.11 -4.73
CA SER A 157 18.93 -44.19 -5.71
C SER A 157 19.89 -43.85 -6.86
N ALA A 158 20.08 -42.58 -7.22
CA ALA A 158 21.09 -42.15 -8.20
C ALA A 158 22.50 -42.13 -7.56
N ALA A 159 22.60 -41.78 -6.28
CA ALA A 159 23.85 -41.80 -5.52
C ALA A 159 24.39 -43.23 -5.28
N ALA A 160 23.53 -44.25 -5.28
CA ALA A 160 23.92 -45.64 -5.11
C ALA A 160 24.40 -46.32 -6.42
N MET A 161 24.09 -45.77 -7.60
CA MET A 161 24.44 -46.38 -8.89
C MET A 161 25.79 -45.88 -9.44
N PHE A 162 26.22 -44.68 -9.05
CA PHE A 162 27.51 -44.10 -9.43
C PHE A 162 28.50 -44.28 -8.27
N GLY A 163 29.03 -45.50 -8.15
CA GLY A 163 29.91 -45.92 -7.07
C GLY A 163 31.16 -45.05 -6.89
N ASN A 164 31.37 -44.62 -5.65
CA ASN A 164 32.57 -44.75 -4.80
C ASN A 164 34.01 -44.84 -5.40
N GLU A 165 34.33 -44.35 -6.59
CA GLU A 165 35.73 -44.29 -7.05
C GLU A 165 36.05 -42.93 -7.70
N GLY A 166 36.83 -42.09 -7.00
CA GLY A 166 37.52 -40.93 -7.60
C GLY A 166 36.87 -39.53 -7.49
N GLY A 167 35.83 -39.34 -6.69
CA GLY A 167 34.90 -38.19 -6.81
C GLY A 167 35.30 -36.80 -6.28
N GLY A 168 36.59 -36.45 -6.14
CA GLY A 168 37.00 -35.11 -5.67
C GLY A 168 36.69 -33.98 -6.67
N PHE A 169 36.77 -34.28 -7.97
CA PHE A 169 36.46 -33.32 -9.05
C PHE A 169 34.96 -33.18 -9.31
N SER A 170 34.19 -34.28 -9.28
CA SER A 170 32.75 -34.27 -9.53
C SER A 170 31.96 -33.51 -8.45
N ALA A 171 32.40 -33.56 -7.19
CA ALA A 171 31.82 -32.78 -6.10
C ALA A 171 32.07 -31.27 -6.25
N ARG A 172 33.27 -30.86 -6.72
CA ARG A 172 33.58 -29.45 -7.00
C ARG A 172 32.85 -28.92 -8.23
N GLU A 173 32.77 -29.72 -9.29
CA GLU A 173 32.09 -29.35 -10.53
C GLU A 173 30.57 -29.22 -10.34
N SER A 174 29.97 -30.13 -9.58
CA SER A 174 28.56 -30.01 -9.17
C SER A 174 28.30 -28.87 -8.18
N HIS A 175 29.31 -28.40 -7.45
CA HIS A 175 29.22 -27.17 -6.63
C HIS A 175 29.31 -25.93 -7.52
N ALA A 176 30.26 -25.89 -8.46
CA ALA A 176 30.44 -24.77 -9.38
C ALA A 176 29.21 -24.56 -10.29
N LEU A 177 28.61 -25.64 -10.81
CA LEU A 177 27.38 -25.54 -11.61
C LEU A 177 26.19 -25.01 -10.79
N ARG A 178 26.14 -25.37 -9.49
CA ARG A 178 25.11 -24.95 -8.55
C ARG A 178 25.28 -23.49 -8.12
N GLU A 179 26.52 -23.04 -7.94
CA GLU A 179 26.85 -21.63 -7.74
C GLU A 179 26.49 -20.82 -8.99
N HIS A 180 26.80 -21.32 -10.18
CA HIS A 180 26.50 -20.61 -11.42
C HIS A 180 24.99 -20.47 -11.67
N SER A 181 24.21 -21.52 -11.43
CA SER A 181 22.75 -21.47 -11.53
C SER A 181 22.12 -20.59 -10.43
N PHE A 182 22.68 -20.63 -9.22
CA PHE A 182 22.25 -19.76 -8.12
C PHE A 182 22.53 -18.28 -8.42
N ILE A 183 23.71 -17.95 -8.96
CA ILE A 183 24.08 -16.60 -9.36
C ILE A 183 23.14 -16.10 -10.46
N GLN A 184 22.86 -16.92 -11.49
CA GLN A 184 21.94 -16.54 -12.56
C GLN A 184 20.51 -16.30 -12.08
N GLN A 185 20.00 -17.14 -11.17
CA GLN A 185 18.68 -16.94 -10.59
C GLN A 185 18.63 -15.71 -9.68
N THR A 186 19.71 -15.44 -8.95
CA THR A 186 19.82 -14.28 -8.07
C THR A 186 19.91 -12.99 -8.87
N GLU A 187 20.69 -12.95 -9.96
CA GLU A 187 20.73 -11.83 -10.92
C GLU A 187 19.33 -11.50 -11.44
N ALA A 188 18.61 -12.51 -11.94
CA ALA A 188 17.26 -12.31 -12.47
C ALA A 188 16.26 -11.78 -11.42
N GLN A 189 16.37 -12.23 -10.17
CA GLN A 189 15.54 -11.73 -9.07
C GLN A 189 15.94 -10.31 -8.64
N LEU A 190 17.24 -10.00 -8.59
CA LEU A 190 17.74 -8.66 -8.29
C LEU A 190 17.30 -7.64 -9.34
N ASP A 191 17.36 -8.00 -10.63
CA ASP A 191 16.86 -7.16 -11.71
C ASP A 191 15.36 -6.90 -11.59
N ALA A 192 14.57 -7.92 -11.22
CA ALA A 192 13.16 -7.77 -10.92
C ALA A 192 12.91 -6.81 -9.74
N PHE A 193 13.72 -6.86 -8.68
CA PHE A 193 13.63 -5.92 -7.56
C PHE A 193 14.05 -4.51 -7.93
N ILE A 194 15.06 -4.35 -8.77
CA ILE A 194 15.49 -3.04 -9.26
C ILE A 194 14.39 -2.44 -10.14
N ALA A 195 13.79 -3.23 -11.03
CA ALA A 195 12.67 -2.79 -11.86
C ALA A 195 11.46 -2.38 -11.02
N GLN A 196 11.07 -3.22 -10.07
CA GLN A 196 9.98 -2.94 -9.12
C GLN A 196 10.30 -1.70 -8.27
N GLY A 197 11.52 -1.56 -7.78
CA GLY A 197 11.98 -0.41 -7.01
C GLY A 197 11.89 0.88 -7.83
N ARG A 198 12.32 0.85 -9.10
CA ARG A 198 12.22 2.01 -10.01
C ARG A 198 10.79 2.43 -10.27
N GLU A 199 9.88 1.46 -10.42
CA GLU A 199 8.45 1.73 -10.58
C GLU A 199 7.85 2.39 -9.32
N VAL A 200 8.16 1.85 -8.14
CA VAL A 200 7.71 2.40 -6.85
C VAL A 200 8.26 3.81 -6.65
N PHE A 201 9.56 4.03 -6.88
CA PHE A 201 10.16 5.36 -6.78
C PHE A 201 9.54 6.34 -7.80
N GLY A 202 9.27 5.89 -9.02
CA GLY A 202 8.55 6.68 -10.02
C GLY A 202 7.18 7.11 -9.52
N ASN A 203 6.42 6.19 -8.93
CA ASN A 203 5.11 6.48 -8.35
C ASN A 203 5.21 7.48 -7.19
N LEU A 204 6.16 7.31 -6.27
CA LEU A 204 6.38 8.25 -5.16
C LEU A 204 6.77 9.66 -5.63
N VAL A 205 7.62 9.75 -6.66
CA VAL A 205 8.00 11.03 -7.28
C VAL A 205 6.78 11.70 -7.94
N GLU A 206 5.93 10.92 -8.59
CA GLU A 206 4.67 11.41 -9.17
C GLU A 206 3.67 11.87 -8.08
N GLN A 207 3.53 11.12 -6.98
CA GLN A 207 2.71 11.53 -5.82
C GLN A 207 3.19 12.86 -5.24
N ARG A 208 4.50 13.08 -5.17
CA ARG A 208 5.07 14.38 -4.75
C ARG A 208 4.61 15.54 -5.65
N GLY A 209 4.41 15.29 -6.94
CA GLY A 209 3.83 16.26 -7.87
C GLY A 209 2.39 16.63 -7.50
N ILE A 210 1.58 15.64 -7.14
CA ILE A 210 0.18 15.81 -6.70
C ILE A 210 0.13 16.60 -5.40
N LEU A 211 0.94 16.24 -4.40
CA LEU A 211 1.03 16.96 -3.11
C LEU A 211 1.43 18.42 -3.29
N LYS A 212 2.36 18.73 -4.20
CA LYS A 212 2.69 20.12 -4.57
C LYS A 212 1.50 20.85 -5.22
N GLY A 213 0.71 20.15 -6.04
CA GLY A 213 -0.52 20.68 -6.63
C GLY A 213 -1.57 21.01 -5.57
N THR A 214 -1.77 20.11 -4.60
CA THR A 214 -2.66 20.33 -3.46
C THR A 214 -2.16 21.46 -2.56
N GLN A 215 -0.86 21.53 -2.28
CA GLN A 215 -0.26 22.63 -1.52
C GLN A 215 -0.49 23.97 -2.21
N ARG A 216 -0.32 24.05 -3.54
CA ARG A 216 -0.63 25.26 -4.31
C ARG A 216 -2.11 25.63 -4.18
N ARG A 217 -3.01 24.68 -4.41
CA ARG A 217 -4.47 24.90 -4.27
C ARG A 217 -4.87 25.31 -2.86
N LEU A 218 -4.21 24.79 -1.83
CA LEU A 218 -4.48 25.12 -0.43
C LEU A 218 -3.94 26.50 -0.08
N ARG A 219 -2.79 26.89 -0.63
CA ARG A 219 -2.25 28.25 -0.51
C ARG A 219 -3.11 29.26 -1.26
N ASP A 220 -3.62 28.90 -2.44
CA ASP A 220 -4.54 29.71 -3.22
C ASP A 220 -5.89 29.85 -2.48
N ALA A 221 -6.41 28.74 -1.93
CA ALA A 221 -7.62 28.74 -1.11
C ALA A 221 -7.44 29.53 0.19
N ALA A 222 -6.28 29.46 0.84
CA ALA A 222 -5.97 30.27 2.02
C ALA A 222 -5.90 31.76 1.67
N ASN A 223 -5.34 32.12 0.52
CA ASN A 223 -5.35 33.49 0.02
C ASN A 223 -6.77 33.97 -0.31
N THR A 224 -7.62 33.14 -0.91
CA THR A 224 -9.01 33.53 -1.23
C THR A 224 -9.92 33.51 -0.01
N LEU A 225 -9.69 32.63 0.97
CA LEU A 225 -10.37 32.65 2.28
C LEU A 225 -9.95 33.85 3.12
N GLY A 226 -8.68 34.26 3.05
CA GLY A 226 -8.19 35.52 3.61
C GLY A 226 -8.91 36.72 3.00
N LEU A 227 -9.01 36.75 1.66
CA LEU A 227 -9.78 37.78 0.94
C LEU A 227 -11.28 37.72 1.26
N SER A 228 -11.84 36.52 1.47
CA SER A 228 -13.24 36.34 1.86
C SER A 228 -13.54 36.91 3.24
N ARG A 229 -12.56 36.94 4.15
CA ARG A 229 -12.71 37.59 5.46
C ARG A 229 -12.77 39.10 5.34
N ASP A 230 -11.97 39.67 4.43
CA ASP A 230 -12.03 41.11 4.12
C ASP A 230 -13.34 41.48 3.42
N VAL A 231 -13.86 40.63 2.52
CA VAL A 231 -15.19 40.79 1.91
C VAL A 231 -16.30 40.66 2.96
N ILE A 232 -16.20 39.71 3.89
CA ILE A 232 -17.15 39.59 5.02
C ILE A 232 -17.17 40.88 5.86
N GLY A 233 -15.99 41.42 6.18
CA GLY A 233 -15.88 42.67 6.95
C GLY A 233 -16.41 43.88 6.17
N TYR A 234 -16.20 43.93 4.85
CA TYR A 234 -16.76 44.95 3.98
C TYR A 234 -18.30 44.92 3.96
N ILE A 235 -18.90 43.73 3.95
CA ILE A 235 -20.37 43.55 4.02
C ILE A 235 -20.91 44.04 5.37
N GLU A 236 -20.27 43.67 6.47
CA GLU A 236 -20.71 44.06 7.82
C GLU A 236 -20.60 45.58 8.05
N ARG A 237 -19.56 46.22 7.49
CA ARG A 237 -19.39 47.67 7.54
C ARG A 237 -20.45 48.42 6.75
N ARG A 238 -20.88 47.87 5.60
CA ARG A 238 -21.98 48.42 4.79
C ARG A 238 -23.33 48.34 5.53
N SER A 239 -23.59 47.22 6.21
CA SER A 239 -24.79 47.05 7.04
C SER A 239 -24.83 48.05 8.21
N THR A 240 -23.68 48.26 8.87
CA THR A 240 -23.56 49.24 9.96
C THR A 240 -23.75 50.67 9.45
N GLN A 241 -23.18 51.00 8.29
CA GLN A 241 -23.33 52.31 7.67
C GLN A 241 -24.80 52.59 7.28
N ASP A 242 -25.53 51.58 6.80
CA ASP A 242 -26.94 51.70 6.47
C ASP A 242 -27.81 51.99 7.71
N ASN A 243 -27.51 51.33 8.84
CA ASN A 243 -28.17 51.62 10.11
C ASN A 243 -27.91 53.07 10.60
N ILE A 244 -26.70 53.59 10.39
CA ILE A 244 -26.37 54.99 10.71
C ILE A 244 -27.14 55.96 9.81
N ILE A 245 -27.24 55.68 8.50
CA ILE A 245 -28.01 56.50 7.55
C ILE A 245 -29.49 56.51 7.92
N PHE A 246 -30.04 55.36 8.31
CA PHE A 246 -31.41 55.25 8.79
C PHE A 246 -31.64 56.06 10.07
N ALA A 247 -30.75 55.93 11.06
CA ALA A 247 -30.85 56.67 12.32
C ALA A 247 -30.75 58.19 12.11
N LEU A 248 -29.86 58.65 11.23
CA LEU A 248 -29.77 60.07 10.85
C LEU A 248 -31.06 60.57 10.19
N GLY A 249 -31.65 59.77 9.29
CA GLY A 249 -32.94 60.09 8.67
C GLY A 249 -34.07 60.21 9.69
N ALA A 250 -34.13 59.30 10.68
CA ALA A 250 -35.14 59.32 11.74
C ALA A 250 -34.99 60.53 12.68
N VAL A 251 -33.76 60.93 13.01
CA VAL A 251 -33.52 62.14 13.83
C VAL A 251 -33.90 63.39 13.04
N PHE A 252 -33.54 63.47 11.76
CA PHE A 252 -33.89 64.61 10.92
C PHE A 252 -35.39 64.82 10.80
N THR A 253 -36.17 63.75 10.59
CA THR A 253 -37.63 63.86 10.53
C THR A 253 -38.23 64.30 11.87
N LEU A 254 -37.75 63.79 13.01
CA LEU A 254 -38.16 64.25 14.34
C LEU A 254 -37.87 65.75 14.55
N VAL A 255 -36.71 66.24 14.11
CA VAL A 255 -36.38 67.67 14.18
C VAL A 255 -37.33 68.50 13.32
N CYS A 256 -37.66 68.06 12.11
CA CYS A 256 -38.66 68.73 11.27
C CYS A 256 -40.04 68.77 11.93
N PHE A 257 -40.50 67.67 12.53
CA PHE A 257 -41.75 67.63 13.28
C PHE A 257 -41.74 68.60 14.47
N TRP A 258 -40.64 68.66 15.22
CA TRP A 258 -40.49 69.58 16.35
C TRP A 258 -40.56 71.05 15.90
N TYR A 259 -39.87 71.40 14.81
CA TYR A 259 -39.94 72.75 14.24
C TYR A 259 -41.35 73.10 13.77
N MET A 260 -42.08 72.15 13.16
CA MET A 260 -43.45 72.38 12.72
C MET A 260 -44.38 72.62 13.92
N TYR A 261 -44.28 71.80 14.97
CA TYR A 261 -45.06 71.99 16.20
C TYR A 261 -44.77 73.34 16.86
N LYS A 262 -43.50 73.76 16.90
CA LYS A 262 -43.08 75.03 17.54
C LYS A 262 -43.43 76.29 16.72
N TRP A 263 -43.70 76.15 15.43
CA TRP A 263 -44.01 77.29 14.55
C TRP A 263 -45.50 77.43 14.26
N PHE A 264 -46.25 76.30 14.28
CA PHE A 264 -47.71 76.27 14.10
C PHE A 264 -48.52 76.14 15.41
N GLY A 265 -47.85 75.92 16.55
CA GLY A 265 -48.43 75.87 17.89
C GLY A 265 -48.07 77.08 18.74
#